data_AF-A0A2P5K160-F1
#
_entry.id   AF-A0A2P5K160-F1
#
_cell.length_a   1.000
_cell.length_b   1.000
_cell.length_c   1.000
_cell.angle_alpha   90.00
_cell.angle_beta   90.00
_cell.angle_gamma   90.00
#
_symmetry.space_group_name_H-M   'P 1'
#
loop_
_entity.id
_entity.type
_entity.pdbx_description
1 polymer ?
#
loop_
_entity_poly.entity_id
_entity_poly.type
_entity_poly.pdbx_seq_one_letter_code
_entity_poly.pdbx_strand_id
1 'polypeptide(L)'
;MAFVPNISVDKARTIISTSQGMQLGESTDPSCDTVVLLGGLAMPKMKMDVNKVKKVIEDITTTDKPLIIGVCFMSIFKESGWIDTIDFDYVIDSYIKNTTLEK
;
A
#
# COMPACT_ATOMS: atom_id res chain seq x y z
N MET A 1 3.67 13.32 2.00
CA MET A 1 3.06 11.99 1.75
C MET A 1 2.57 11.96 0.32
N ALA A 2 3.00 10.96 -0.45
CA ALA A 2 2.55 10.72 -1.80
C ALA A 2 1.59 9.52 -1.81
N PHE A 3 0.49 9.63 -2.54
CA PHE A 3 -0.38 8.52 -2.89
C PHE A 3 -0.05 8.06 -4.30
N VAL A 4 0.31 6.78 -4.43
CA VAL A 4 0.53 6.12 -5.72
C VAL A 4 -0.65 5.19 -5.99
N PRO A 5 -1.49 5.45 -7.01
CA PRO A 5 -2.58 4.55 -7.35
C PRO A 5 -2.04 3.27 -7.99
N ASN A 6 -2.35 2.12 -7.40
CA ASN A 6 -1.81 0.82 -7.80
C ASN A 6 -0.27 0.81 -7.79
N ILE A 7 0.34 0.73 -8.97
CA ILE A 7 1.79 0.85 -9.20
C ILE A 7 2.11 1.94 -10.23
N SER A 8 1.16 2.85 -10.49
CA SER A 8 1.30 3.94 -11.47
C SER A 8 2.02 5.13 -10.84
N VAL A 9 3.35 5.00 -10.74
CA VAL A 9 4.27 5.98 -10.16
C VAL A 9 4.13 7.37 -10.83
N ASP A 10 3.86 7.40 -12.13
CA ASP A 10 3.59 8.62 -12.91
C ASP A 10 2.34 9.40 -12.47
N LYS A 11 1.42 8.72 -11.77
CA LYS A 11 0.17 9.29 -11.26
C LYS A 11 0.25 9.63 -9.78
N ALA A 12 1.45 9.68 -9.21
CA ALA A 12 1.64 10.07 -7.82
C ALA A 12 1.03 11.45 -7.54
N ARG A 13 0.31 11.57 -6.42
CA ARG A 13 -0.31 12.81 -5.96
C ARG A 13 0.02 13.06 -4.49
N THR A 14 0.16 14.33 -4.10
CA THR A 14 0.26 14.68 -2.69
C THR A 14 -1.02 14.30 -1.94
N ILE A 15 -0.91 13.94 -0.67
CA ILE A 15 -2.06 13.86 0.24
C ILE A 15 -2.02 15.09 1.15
N ILE A 16 -3.05 15.93 1.08
CA ILE A 16 -3.16 17.18 1.84
C ILE A 16 -4.33 17.12 2.83
N SER A 17 -4.18 17.79 3.96
CA SER A 17 -5.26 17.95 4.94
C SER A 17 -6.09 19.19 4.58
N THR A 18 -7.40 19.01 4.49
CA THR A 18 -8.37 20.08 4.26
C THR A 18 -9.43 20.07 5.36
N SER A 19 -10.33 21.06 5.35
CA SER A 19 -11.48 21.08 6.26
C SER A 19 -12.44 19.89 6.08
N GLN A 20 -12.34 19.15 4.98
CA GLN A 20 -13.15 17.96 4.68
C GLN A 20 -12.39 16.65 4.88
N GLY A 21 -11.19 16.69 5.47
CA GLY A 21 -10.32 15.52 5.69
C GLY A 21 -9.14 15.45 4.74
N MET A 22 -8.60 14.25 4.54
CA MET A 22 -7.45 14.03 3.65
C MET A 22 -7.91 13.96 2.19
N GLN A 23 -7.28 14.73 1.31
CA GLN A 23 -7.58 14.76 -0.12
C GLN A 23 -6.32 14.64 -0.98
N LEU A 24 -6.50 14.25 -2.24
CA LEU A 24 -5.42 14.30 -3.23
C LEU A 24 -5.20 15.74 -3.68
N GLY A 25 -3.94 16.17 -3.67
CA GLY A 25 -3.50 17.44 -4.23
C GLY A 25 -2.84 17.25 -5.60
N GLU A 26 -1.77 18.01 -5.82
CA GLU A 26 -1.05 18.07 -7.09
C GLU A 26 -0.15 16.85 -7.36
N SER A 27 0.33 16.75 -8.60
CA SER A 27 1.39 15.80 -9.00
C SER A 27 2.62 15.96 -8.11
N THR A 28 3.23 14.84 -7.74
CA THR A 28 4.37 14.86 -6.81
C THR A 28 5.41 13.80 -7.16
N ASP A 29 6.62 13.99 -6.67
CA ASP A 29 7.69 13.00 -6.74
C ASP A 29 7.39 11.85 -5.76
N PRO A 30 7.31 10.59 -6.22
CA PRO A 30 7.07 9.43 -5.36
C PRO A 30 8.31 8.92 -4.64
N SER A 31 9.49 9.52 -4.87
CA SER A 31 10.73 9.18 -4.19
C SER A 31 10.57 9.24 -2.67
N CYS A 32 10.94 8.18 -1.96
CA CYS A 32 10.69 8.06 -0.52
C CYS A 32 11.71 7.18 0.22
N ASP A 33 11.74 7.29 1.54
CA ASP A 33 12.48 6.40 2.45
C ASP A 33 11.59 5.30 3.07
N THR A 34 10.26 5.48 2.96
CA THR A 34 9.25 4.64 3.60
C THR A 34 8.10 4.37 2.62
N VAL A 35 7.74 3.10 2.48
CA VAL A 35 6.64 2.67 1.62
C VAL A 35 5.55 2.00 2.45
N VAL A 36 4.30 2.42 2.24
CA VAL A 36 3.12 1.77 2.83
C VAL A 36 2.34 1.07 1.74
N LEU A 37 2.33 -0.27 1.76
CA LEU A 37 1.52 -1.09 0.87
C LEU A 37 0.16 -1.36 1.49
N LEU A 38 -0.89 -0.99 0.76
CA LEU A 38 -2.26 -1.26 1.16
C LEU A 38 -2.70 -2.63 0.63
N GLY A 39 -3.30 -3.45 1.50
CA GLY A 39 -3.66 -4.84 1.23
C GLY A 39 -4.58 -5.07 0.03
N GLY A 40 -5.26 -4.02 -0.44
CA GLY A 40 -6.06 -4.09 -1.66
C GLY A 40 -5.27 -4.52 -2.89
N LEU A 41 -3.98 -4.20 -2.97
CA LEU A 41 -3.10 -4.60 -4.07
C LEU A 41 -2.93 -6.13 -4.18
N ALA A 42 -2.98 -6.82 -3.03
CA ALA A 42 -2.82 -8.27 -2.93
C ALA A 42 -4.13 -9.05 -3.17
N MET A 43 -5.26 -8.37 -3.35
CA MET A 43 -6.53 -9.05 -3.61
C MET A 43 -6.51 -9.76 -4.98
N PRO A 44 -6.97 -11.02 -5.08
CA PRO A 44 -6.92 -11.80 -6.34
C PRO A 44 -7.56 -11.09 -7.54
N LYS A 45 -8.62 -10.29 -7.30
CA LYS A 45 -9.34 -9.54 -8.34
C LYS A 45 -8.48 -8.45 -9.00
N MET A 46 -7.47 -7.93 -8.29
CA MET A 46 -6.56 -6.91 -8.82
C MET A 46 -5.55 -7.49 -9.81
N LYS A 47 -5.30 -8.81 -9.78
CA LYS A 47 -4.36 -9.51 -10.67
C LYS A 47 -2.97 -8.84 -10.73
N MET A 48 -2.51 -8.32 -9.59
CA MET A 48 -1.19 -7.71 -9.48
C MET A 48 -0.11 -8.79 -9.35
N ASP A 49 1.00 -8.57 -10.03
CA ASP A 49 2.20 -9.39 -9.91
C ASP A 49 3.08 -8.82 -8.80
N VAL A 50 3.28 -9.59 -7.74
CA VAL A 50 4.07 -9.19 -6.57
C VAL A 50 5.49 -8.78 -6.92
N ASN A 51 6.11 -9.38 -7.95
CA ASN A 51 7.47 -9.01 -8.38
C ASN A 51 7.50 -7.64 -9.03
N LYS A 52 6.43 -7.26 -9.75
CA LYS A 52 6.31 -5.90 -10.30
C LYS A 52 6.14 -4.87 -9.20
N VAL A 53 5.39 -5.21 -8.15
CA VAL A 53 5.26 -4.33 -6.97
C VAL A 53 6.60 -4.18 -6.27
N LYS A 54 7.32 -5.28 -6.03
CA LYS A 54 8.67 -5.26 -5.45
C LYS A 54 9.62 -4.35 -6.24
N LYS A 55 9.65 -4.51 -7.56
CA LYS A 55 10.47 -3.66 -8.43
C LYS A 55 10.10 -2.18 -8.32
N VAL A 56 8.81 -1.85 -8.26
CA VAL A 56 8.36 -0.46 -8.09
C VAL A 56 8.79 0.11 -6.75
N ILE A 57 8.78 -0.69 -5.68
CA ILE A 57 9.33 -0.28 -4.37
C ILE A 57 10.82 0.04 -4.49
N GLU A 58 11.59 -0.82 -5.14
CA GLU A 58 13.02 -0.61 -5.38
C GLU A 58 13.28 0.65 -6.23
N ASP A 59 12.45 0.92 -7.24
CA ASP A 59 12.59 2.07 -8.13
C ASP A 59 12.27 3.43 -7.46
N ILE A 60 11.35 3.46 -6.48
CA ILE A 60 10.92 4.70 -5.80
C ILE A 60 11.65 4.95 -4.48
N THR A 61 12.43 4.00 -3.97
CA THR A 61 13.10 4.14 -2.68
C THR A 61 14.48 4.76 -2.85
N THR A 62 14.81 5.72 -1.99
CA THR A 62 16.05 6.51 -2.10
C THR A 62 17.17 6.01 -1.18
N THR A 63 16.93 4.94 -0.43
CA THR A 63 17.86 4.40 0.56
C THR A 63 18.08 2.91 0.34
N ASP A 64 19.23 2.39 0.76
CA ASP A 64 19.57 0.96 0.62
C ASP A 64 18.68 0.05 1.48
N LYS A 65 18.02 0.61 2.50
CA LYS A 65 17.14 -0.11 3.45
C LYS A 65 15.90 0.75 3.75
N PRO A 66 14.95 0.83 2.80
CA PRO A 66 13.73 1.57 3.02
C PRO A 66 12.84 0.85 4.05
N LEU A 67 12.04 1.60 4.77
CA LEU A 67 11.05 1.05 5.69
C LEU A 67 9.80 0.60 4.91
N ILE A 68 9.50 -0.71 4.89
CA ILE A 68 8.37 -1.28 4.15
C ILE A 68 7.28 -1.74 5.12
N ILE A 69 6.14 -1.05 5.09
CA ILE A 69 5.00 -1.33 5.97
C ILE A 69 3.83 -1.88 5.15
N GLY A 70 3.31 -3.05 5.51
CA GLY A 70 2.06 -3.57 4.98
C GLY A 70 0.88 -3.17 5.88
N VAL A 71 -0.19 -2.60 5.32
CA VAL A 71 -1.44 -2.34 6.05
C VAL A 71 -2.56 -3.09 5.34
N CYS A 72 -3.19 -4.03 6.03
CA CYS A 72 -4.21 -4.87 5.42
C CYS A 72 -5.34 -5.29 6.37
N PHE A 73 -6.30 -6.01 5.78
CA PHE A 73 -7.37 -6.69 6.49
C PHE A 73 -7.33 -8.17 6.17
N MET A 74 -7.76 -8.99 7.14
CA MET A 74 -8.00 -10.42 6.97
C MET A 74 -6.79 -11.18 6.39
N SER A 75 -5.58 -10.85 6.83
CA SER A 75 -4.34 -11.56 6.46
C SER A 75 -4.04 -11.67 4.97
N ILE A 76 -4.56 -10.77 4.15
CA ILE A 76 -4.46 -10.87 2.68
C ILE A 76 -3.01 -11.00 2.18
N PHE A 77 -2.03 -10.31 2.79
CA PHE A 77 -0.62 -10.43 2.38
C PHE A 77 -0.05 -11.81 2.65
N LYS A 78 -0.49 -12.47 3.74
CA LYS A 78 -0.10 -13.85 4.04
C LYS A 78 -0.78 -14.83 3.10
N GLU A 79 -2.10 -14.70 2.92
CA GLU A 79 -2.88 -15.62 2.08
C GLU A 79 -2.51 -15.53 0.59
N SER A 80 -2.04 -14.37 0.15
CA SER A 80 -1.55 -14.15 -1.21
C SER A 80 -0.07 -14.50 -1.42
N GLY A 81 0.67 -14.90 -0.37
CA GLY A 81 2.10 -15.22 -0.44
C GLY A 81 3.01 -14.00 -0.63
N TRP A 82 2.51 -12.78 -0.40
CA TRP A 82 3.31 -11.56 -0.56
C TRP A 82 4.37 -11.41 0.52
N ILE A 83 4.11 -11.95 1.72
CA ILE A 83 5.08 -11.95 2.83
C ILE A 83 6.37 -12.72 2.47
N ASP A 84 6.30 -13.69 1.57
CA ASP A 84 7.46 -14.47 1.16
C ASP A 84 8.30 -13.77 0.07
N THR A 85 7.77 -12.71 -0.55
CA THR A 85 8.42 -12.02 -1.68
C THR A 85 8.86 -10.60 -1.32
N ILE A 86 8.02 -9.88 -0.56
CA ILE A 86 8.28 -8.51 -0.13
C ILE A 86 8.82 -8.55 1.30
N ASP A 87 9.98 -7.94 1.49
CA ASP A 87 10.69 -7.87 2.76
C ASP A 87 10.06 -6.80 3.67
N PHE A 88 8.84 -7.06 4.17
CA PHE A 88 8.14 -6.15 5.09
C PHE A 88 8.85 -6.06 6.43
N ASP A 89 9.10 -4.84 6.91
CA ASP A 89 9.55 -4.61 8.30
C ASP A 89 8.39 -4.78 9.29
N TYR A 90 7.20 -4.30 8.90
CA TYR A 90 5.99 -4.38 9.71
C TYR A 90 4.77 -4.71 8.86
N VAL A 91 3.86 -5.52 9.42
CA VAL A 91 2.53 -5.75 8.86
C VAL A 91 1.47 -5.44 9.92
N ILE A 92 0.63 -4.45 9.63
CA ILE A 92 -0.54 -4.07 10.42
C ILE A 92 -1.75 -4.77 9.78
N ASP A 93 -2.20 -5.86 10.39
CA ASP A 93 -3.34 -6.65 9.92
C ASP A 93 -4.52 -6.52 10.87
N SER A 94 -5.68 -6.12 10.33
CA SER A 94 -6.91 -5.93 11.11
C SER A 94 -7.99 -6.93 10.71
N TYR A 95 -8.62 -7.57 11.70
CA TYR A 95 -9.74 -8.49 11.47
C TYR A 95 -11.08 -7.79 11.73
N ILE A 96 -11.93 -7.79 10.72
CA ILE A 96 -13.25 -7.15 10.78
C ILE A 96 -14.32 -8.23 10.78
N LYS A 97 -15.12 -8.29 11.84
CA LYS A 97 -16.30 -9.16 11.90
C LYS A 97 -17.55 -8.28 11.85
N ASN A 98 -18.51 -8.62 11.00
CA ASN A 98 -19.82 -8.00 11.00
C ASN A 98 -20.84 -8.83 11.79
N THR A 99 -21.91 -8.18 12.23
CA THR A 99 -23.12 -8.82 12.77
C THR A 99 -24.29 -8.00 12.29
N THR A 100 -25.29 -8.65 11.68
CA THR A 100 -26.52 -8.00 11.24
C THR A 100 -27.51 -8.00 12.38
N LEU A 101 -28.07 -6.84 12.71
CA LEU A 101 -29.17 -6.73 13.66
C LEU A 101 -30.49 -6.86 12.89
N GLU A 102 -31.28 -7.89 13.19
CA GLU A 102 -32.66 -7.97 12.70
C GLU A 102 -33.48 -6.87 13.40
N LYS A 103 -34.25 -6.11 12.61
CA LYS A 103 -35.18 -5.10 13.10
C LYS A 103 -36.57 -5.68 13.25
#